data_AF-A0A9E3CM83-F1
#
_entry.id   AF-A0A9E3CM83-F1
#
_cell.length_a   1.000
_cell.length_b   1.000
_cell.length_c   1.000
_cell.angle_alpha   90.00
_cell.angle_beta   90.00
_cell.angle_gamma   90.00
#
_symmetry.space_group_name_H-M   'P 1'
#
loop_
_entity.id
_entity.type
_entity.pdbx_description
1 polymer ?
#
loop_
_entity_poly.entity_id
_entity_poly.type
_entity_poly.pdbx_seq_one_letter_code
_entity_poly.pdbx_strand_id
1 'polypeptide(L)'
;MSSPHDPREPEILDPIDDLMLPEHGDEHPHGERVSSSVRDIASRIPESLASIGRDISRTVERALSAKDDYVVAVKVSHDAQERLEQLVQAGVFRSRAEAAAFLIDEGIKSQTALFERVSAKLSEIERLRAELRGMITKPE
;
A
#
# COMPACT_ATOMS: atom_id res chain seq x y z
N MET A 1 -17.66 -62.82 -19.82
CA MET A 1 -16.18 -62.87 -19.95
C MET A 1 -15.59 -61.86 -18.98
N SER A 2 -14.45 -62.19 -18.36
CA SER A 2 -13.66 -61.30 -17.50
C SER A 2 -13.09 -60.10 -18.31
N SER A 3 -12.60 -58.99 -17.74
CA SER A 3 -12.18 -58.73 -16.34
C SER A 3 -12.36 -57.24 -15.96
N PRO A 4 -12.31 -56.85 -14.66
CA PRO A 4 -12.47 -55.48 -14.18
C PRO A 4 -11.16 -54.81 -13.69
N HIS A 5 -11.12 -53.48 -13.51
CA HIS A 5 -10.97 -52.76 -12.20
C HIS A 5 -10.70 -51.23 -12.38
N ASP A 6 -10.76 -50.46 -11.28
CA ASP A 6 -10.83 -48.98 -11.20
C ASP A 6 -9.44 -48.37 -10.76
N PRO A 7 -9.24 -47.08 -10.34
CA PRO A 7 -8.07 -46.28 -10.79
C PRO A 7 -7.17 -45.71 -9.66
N ARG A 8 -6.26 -44.78 -10.01
CA ARG A 8 -5.29 -44.03 -9.14
C ARG A 8 -4.06 -44.88 -8.76
N GLU A 9 -2.83 -44.38 -8.57
CA GLU A 9 -2.27 -43.04 -8.25
C GLU A 9 -0.88 -42.85 -8.95
N PRO A 10 -0.10 -41.75 -8.77
CA PRO A 10 0.96 -41.32 -9.70
C PRO A 10 2.37 -41.91 -9.47
N GLU A 11 3.23 -41.76 -10.48
CA GLU A 11 4.67 -42.09 -10.42
C GLU A 11 5.45 -41.16 -9.49
N ILE A 12 6.33 -41.75 -8.69
CA ILE A 12 7.27 -41.08 -7.79
C ILE A 12 8.59 -40.88 -8.55
N LEU A 13 9.12 -39.65 -8.56
CA LEU A 13 10.46 -39.36 -9.07
C LEU A 13 11.48 -39.35 -7.92
N ASP A 14 12.65 -39.94 -8.18
CA ASP A 14 13.72 -40.17 -7.21
C ASP A 14 14.40 -38.87 -6.69
N PRO A 15 15.04 -38.92 -5.49
CA PRO A 15 15.68 -37.77 -4.89
C PRO A 15 17.08 -37.50 -5.48
N ILE A 16 17.40 -36.24 -5.72
CA ILE A 16 18.77 -35.78 -5.93
C ILE A 16 19.18 -34.91 -4.74
N ASP A 17 20.06 -35.49 -3.94
CA ASP A 17 20.69 -34.90 -2.76
C ASP A 17 22.13 -34.55 -3.12
N ASP A 18 22.38 -33.32 -3.59
CA ASP A 18 23.74 -32.76 -3.63
C ASP A 18 23.74 -31.22 -3.73
N LEU A 19 23.97 -30.54 -2.61
CA LEU A 19 24.59 -29.21 -2.62
C LEU A 19 25.26 -28.91 -1.27
N MET A 20 26.46 -29.49 -1.11
CA MET A 20 27.42 -29.13 -0.06
C MET A 20 27.63 -27.62 0.01
N LEU A 21 27.45 -27.03 1.20
CA LEU A 21 27.89 -25.67 1.51
C LEU A 21 29.38 -25.70 1.94
N PRO A 22 30.28 -24.97 1.27
CA PRO A 22 31.61 -24.70 1.82
C PRO A 22 31.52 -23.60 2.88
N GLU A 23 31.97 -23.87 4.10
CA GLU A 23 32.26 -22.82 5.08
C GLU A 23 33.45 -21.95 4.62
N HIS A 24 33.55 -20.76 5.20
CA HIS A 24 34.60 -19.80 4.89
C HIS A 24 35.98 -20.24 5.40
N GLY A 25 37.01 -20.00 4.60
CA GLY A 25 38.40 -19.85 5.02
C GLY A 25 38.95 -18.55 4.42
N ASP A 26 39.66 -17.77 5.22
CA ASP A 26 40.03 -16.38 4.91
C ASP A 26 41.08 -16.23 3.78
N GLU A 27 41.03 -15.10 3.06
CA GLU A 27 42.20 -14.20 2.87
C GLU A 27 41.83 -12.87 2.18
N HIS A 28 42.25 -11.75 2.80
CA HIS A 28 42.32 -10.37 2.25
C HIS A 28 43.78 -10.10 1.80
N PRO A 29 44.14 -9.01 1.05
CA PRO A 29 43.47 -7.71 0.85
C PRO A 29 43.38 -7.32 -0.66
N HIS A 30 43.28 -6.08 -1.17
CA HIS A 30 43.27 -4.68 -0.68
C HIS A 30 42.37 -3.83 -1.60
N GLY A 31 41.88 -2.66 -1.16
CA GLY A 31 41.10 -1.75 -2.02
C GLY A 31 40.45 -0.57 -1.29
N GLU A 32 41.27 0.39 -0.83
CA GLU A 32 40.86 1.40 0.15
C GLU A 32 40.40 2.74 -0.49
N ARG A 33 39.16 3.18 -0.19
CA ARG A 33 38.82 4.42 0.56
C ARG A 33 37.35 4.87 0.40
N VAL A 34 36.90 5.76 1.30
CA VAL A 34 35.57 6.44 1.34
C VAL A 34 34.38 5.64 1.93
N SER A 35 34.57 4.92 3.05
CA SER A 35 33.44 4.37 3.84
C SER A 35 33.68 4.28 5.37
N SER A 36 34.72 4.93 5.90
CA SER A 36 35.14 4.73 7.30
C SER A 36 34.15 5.29 8.35
N SER A 37 33.52 6.45 8.10
CA SER A 37 32.70 7.10 9.14
C SER A 37 31.38 6.41 9.49
N VAL A 38 30.85 5.51 8.66
CA VAL A 38 29.58 4.79 8.96
C VAL A 38 29.85 3.46 9.65
N ARG A 39 30.94 2.77 9.29
CA ARG A 39 31.24 1.42 9.79
C ARG A 39 31.83 1.41 11.20
N ASP A 40 32.63 2.41 11.57
CA ASP A 40 33.14 2.57 12.94
C ASP A 40 32.02 2.88 13.96
N ILE A 41 30.98 3.60 13.54
CA ILE A 41 29.81 3.86 14.38
C ILE A 41 29.01 2.57 14.60
N ALA A 42 28.79 1.77 13.55
CA ALA A 42 28.09 0.48 13.65
C ALA A 42 28.78 -0.52 14.60
N SER A 43 30.12 -0.50 14.69
CA SER A 43 30.90 -1.41 15.56
C SER A 43 30.86 -1.08 17.06
N ARG A 44 30.35 0.09 17.45
CA ARG A 44 30.31 0.57 18.85
C ARG A 44 28.89 0.67 19.41
N ILE A 45 27.88 0.37 18.60
CA ILE A 45 26.48 0.32 19.00
C ILE A 45 26.19 -1.11 19.45
N PRO A 46 25.79 -1.36 20.71
CA PRO A 46 25.35 -2.68 21.15
C PRO A 46 24.29 -3.23 20.20
N GLU A 47 24.28 -4.54 19.94
CA GLU A 47 23.32 -5.16 19.03
C GLU A 47 21.86 -4.87 19.42
N SER A 48 21.62 -4.68 20.73
CA SER A 48 20.37 -4.24 21.36
C SER A 48 19.90 -2.84 20.96
N LEU A 49 20.80 -1.95 20.50
CA LEU A 49 20.48 -0.63 19.95
C LEU A 49 20.43 -0.65 18.41
N ALA A 50 21.18 -1.54 17.76
CA ALA A 50 21.14 -1.76 16.31
C ALA A 50 19.83 -2.45 15.85
N SER A 51 19.20 -3.26 16.69
CA SER A 51 17.81 -3.72 16.50
C SER A 51 16.83 -2.56 16.56
N ILE A 52 16.90 -1.75 17.63
CA ILE A 52 16.04 -0.57 17.84
C ILE A 52 16.08 0.39 16.65
N GLY A 53 17.25 0.67 16.07
CA GLY A 53 17.37 1.51 14.87
C GLY A 53 16.63 0.96 13.64
N ARG A 54 16.58 -0.36 13.45
CA ARG A 54 15.85 -1.02 12.36
C ARG A 54 14.34 -1.01 12.59
N ASP A 55 13.91 -1.20 13.84
CA ASP A 55 12.49 -1.21 14.19
C ASP A 55 11.88 0.19 14.17
N ILE A 56 12.62 1.22 14.60
CA ILE A 56 12.22 2.62 14.48
C ILE A 56 12.11 3.02 12.99
N SER A 57 13.10 2.69 12.16
CA SER A 57 13.06 3.02 10.72
C SER A 57 11.83 2.42 10.04
N ARG A 58 11.54 1.13 10.29
CA ARG A 58 10.37 0.44 9.75
C ARG A 58 9.05 0.99 10.30
N THR A 59 9.04 1.54 11.50
CA THR A 59 7.86 2.15 12.12
C THR A 59 7.61 3.56 11.57
N VAL A 60 8.66 4.33 11.32
CA VAL A 60 8.58 5.66 10.69
C VAL A 60 8.13 5.55 9.24
N GLU A 61 8.68 4.61 8.45
CA GLU A 61 8.20 4.33 7.09
C GLU A 61 6.71 3.95 7.08
N ARG A 62 6.28 3.05 7.96
CA ARG A 62 4.85 2.69 8.09
C ARG A 62 3.97 3.85 8.56
N ALA A 63 4.44 4.71 9.45
CA ALA A 63 3.69 5.88 9.90
C ALA A 63 3.62 6.99 8.83
N LEU A 64 4.57 7.03 7.89
CA LEU A 64 4.54 7.91 6.72
C LEU A 64 3.63 7.36 5.61
N SER A 65 3.64 6.05 5.35
CA SER A 65 2.74 5.41 4.38
C SER A 65 1.30 5.22 4.90
N ALA A 66 1.07 5.20 6.22
CA ALA A 66 -0.28 5.10 6.79
C ALA A 66 -1.01 6.45 6.87
N LYS A 67 -0.41 7.53 6.39
CA LYS A 67 -1.11 8.81 6.21
C LYS A 67 -1.85 8.80 4.88
N ASP A 68 -3.17 8.72 5.01
CA ASP A 68 -4.18 9.20 4.05
C ASP A 68 -4.51 8.28 2.84
N ASP A 69 -4.14 6.99 2.88
CA ASP A 69 -4.65 5.95 1.96
C ASP A 69 -6.09 5.54 2.31
N TYR A 70 -7.08 6.33 1.86
CA TYR A 70 -8.51 6.04 2.03
C TYR A 70 -9.03 4.99 1.03
N VAL A 71 -9.00 3.71 1.41
CA VAL A 71 -9.57 2.63 0.60
C VAL A 71 -11.09 2.55 0.75
N VAL A 72 -11.82 2.79 -0.34
CA VAL A 72 -13.29 2.66 -0.39
C VAL A 72 -13.69 1.54 -1.37
N ALA A 73 -14.39 0.52 -0.87
CA ALA A 73 -14.98 -0.51 -1.73
C ALA A 73 -16.32 -0.01 -2.32
N VAL A 74 -16.35 0.20 -3.64
CA VAL A 74 -17.54 0.68 -4.37
C VAL A 74 -18.04 -0.36 -5.38
N LYS A 75 -19.36 -0.40 -5.58
CA LYS A 75 -19.97 -1.15 -6.68
C LYS A 75 -19.98 -0.27 -7.93
N VAL A 76 -19.36 -0.74 -9.01
CA VAL A 76 -19.32 -0.07 -10.32
C VAL A 76 -20.24 -0.75 -11.34
N SER A 77 -20.52 -0.09 -12.45
CA SER A 77 -21.18 -0.70 -13.61
C SER A 77 -20.22 -1.58 -14.41
N HIS A 78 -20.75 -2.47 -15.25
CA HIS A 78 -19.93 -3.30 -16.16
C HIS A 78 -19.08 -2.42 -17.10
N ASP A 79 -19.69 -1.41 -17.72
CA ASP A 79 -19.02 -0.46 -18.61
C ASP A 79 -17.88 0.30 -17.90
N ALA A 80 -18.07 0.73 -16.65
CA ALA A 80 -17.01 1.36 -15.86
C ALA A 80 -15.87 0.38 -15.55
N GLN A 81 -16.17 -0.87 -15.20
CA GLN A 81 -15.17 -1.92 -14.97
C GLN A 81 -14.34 -2.19 -16.23
N GLU A 82 -14.99 -2.25 -17.39
CA GLU A 82 -14.35 -2.51 -18.69
C GLU A 82 -13.46 -1.35 -19.14
N ARG A 83 -13.90 -0.09 -18.94
CA ARG A 83 -13.06 1.10 -19.19
C ARG A 83 -11.84 1.18 -18.27
N LEU A 84 -11.99 0.85 -16.99
CA LEU A 84 -10.87 0.80 -16.05
C LEU A 84 -9.85 -0.27 -16.45
N GLU A 85 -10.32 -1.43 -16.90
CA GLU A 85 -9.49 -2.51 -17.42
C GLU A 85 -8.72 -2.08 -18.69
N GLN A 86 -9.39 -1.43 -19.65
CA GLN A 86 -8.75 -0.88 -20.86
C GLN A 86 -7.62 0.11 -20.55
N LEU A 87 -7.79 0.98 -19.55
CA LEU A 87 -6.77 1.96 -19.15
C LEU A 87 -5.53 1.29 -18.52
N VAL A 88 -5.71 0.17 -17.81
CA VAL A 88 -4.60 -0.63 -17.27
C VAL A 88 -3.91 -1.43 -18.38
N GLN A 89 -4.68 -2.05 -19.27
CA GLN A 89 -4.14 -2.82 -20.41
C GLN A 89 -3.39 -1.94 -21.42
N ALA A 90 -3.80 -0.68 -21.59
CA ALA A 90 -3.08 0.33 -22.35
C ALA A 90 -1.81 0.86 -21.65
N GLY A 91 -1.52 0.44 -20.42
CA GLY A 91 -0.35 0.85 -19.64
C GLY A 91 -0.42 2.28 -19.09
N VAL A 92 -1.59 2.92 -19.11
CA VAL A 92 -1.78 4.30 -18.61
C VAL A 92 -1.72 4.34 -17.08
N PHE A 93 -2.25 3.31 -16.42
CA PHE A 93 -2.20 3.12 -14.97
C PHE A 93 -1.72 1.71 -14.62
N ARG A 94 -1.12 1.54 -13.44
CA ARG A 94 -0.58 0.26 -12.96
C ARG A 94 -1.67 -0.61 -12.35
N SER A 95 -2.78 -0.02 -11.92
CA SER A 95 -3.90 -0.75 -11.31
C SER A 95 -5.26 -0.09 -11.61
N ARG A 96 -6.33 -0.88 -11.51
CA ARG A 96 -7.70 -0.38 -11.65
C ARG A 96 -8.11 0.61 -10.55
N ALA A 97 -7.52 0.48 -9.36
CA ALA A 97 -7.76 1.40 -8.25
C ALA A 97 -7.15 2.79 -8.53
N GLU A 98 -5.94 2.82 -9.07
CA GLU A 98 -5.26 4.05 -9.51
C GLU A 98 -6.02 4.74 -10.65
N ALA A 99 -6.45 3.98 -11.66
CA ALA A 99 -7.30 4.49 -12.75
C ALA A 99 -8.65 5.03 -12.22
N ALA A 100 -9.27 4.36 -11.25
CA ALA A 100 -10.52 4.79 -10.65
C ALA A 100 -10.36 6.06 -9.81
N ALA A 101 -9.30 6.17 -9.00
CA ALA A 101 -8.98 7.37 -8.23
C ALA A 101 -8.80 8.59 -9.17
N PHE A 102 -7.99 8.44 -10.23
CA PHE A 102 -7.81 9.48 -11.23
C PHE A 102 -9.13 9.93 -11.87
N LEU A 103 -9.97 9.00 -12.30
CA LEU A 103 -11.27 9.33 -12.92
C LEU A 103 -12.26 9.96 -11.92
N ILE A 104 -12.18 9.62 -10.63
CA ILE A 104 -12.96 10.26 -9.57
C ILE A 104 -12.49 11.72 -9.38
N ASP A 105 -11.18 11.97 -9.33
CA ASP A 105 -10.61 13.32 -9.18
C ASP A 105 -10.96 14.22 -10.38
N GLU A 106 -10.82 13.73 -11.61
CA GLU A 106 -11.26 14.46 -12.81
C GLU A 106 -12.79 14.63 -12.85
N GLY A 107 -13.55 13.66 -12.34
CA GLY A 107 -14.99 13.77 -12.12
C GLY A 107 -15.35 14.91 -11.16
N ILE A 108 -14.61 15.06 -10.05
CA ILE A 108 -14.80 16.14 -9.08
C ILE A 108 -14.44 17.50 -9.70
N LYS A 109 -13.30 17.60 -10.38
CA LYS A 109 -12.86 18.83 -11.08
C LYS A 109 -13.85 19.28 -12.14
N SER A 110 -14.31 18.36 -12.99
CA SER A 110 -15.31 18.67 -14.05
C SER A 110 -16.66 19.11 -13.49
N GLN A 111 -16.97 18.77 -12.24
CA GLN A 111 -18.21 19.14 -11.54
C GLN A 111 -18.01 20.21 -10.45
N THR A 112 -16.92 20.99 -10.48
CA THR A 112 -16.61 22.01 -9.45
C THR A 112 -17.81 22.92 -9.14
N ALA A 113 -18.50 23.44 -10.16
CA ALA A 113 -19.67 24.32 -9.98
C ALA A 113 -20.90 23.63 -9.34
N LEU A 114 -20.96 22.29 -9.32
CA LEU A 114 -21.95 21.56 -8.51
C LEU A 114 -21.51 21.52 -7.04
N PHE A 115 -20.26 21.13 -6.78
CA PHE A 115 -19.73 21.04 -5.43
C PHE A 115 -19.67 22.39 -4.70
N GLU A 116 -19.36 23.49 -5.39
CA GLU A 116 -19.44 24.85 -4.85
C GLU A 116 -20.85 25.20 -4.37
N ARG A 117 -21.88 24.93 -5.19
CA ARG A 117 -23.29 25.19 -4.83
C ARG A 117 -23.74 24.33 -3.64
N VAL A 118 -23.33 23.07 -3.60
CA VAL A 118 -23.58 22.17 -2.46
C VAL A 118 -22.90 22.71 -1.20
N SER A 119 -21.63 23.09 -1.28
CA SER A 119 -20.84 23.62 -0.16
C SER A 119 -21.43 24.92 0.41
N ALA A 120 -21.86 25.84 -0.47
CA ALA A 120 -22.53 27.08 -0.07
C ALA A 120 -23.83 26.79 0.71
N LYS A 121 -24.62 25.80 0.29
CA LYS A 121 -25.86 25.42 0.99
C LYS A 121 -25.63 24.65 2.28
N LEU A 122 -24.58 23.83 2.37
CA LEU A 122 -24.15 23.21 3.63
C LEU A 122 -23.70 24.28 4.65
N SER A 123 -22.97 25.29 4.20
CA SER A 123 -22.54 26.42 5.05
C SER A 123 -23.73 27.24 5.57
N GLU A 124 -24.75 27.46 4.73
CA GLU A 124 -26.00 28.12 5.14
C GLU A 124 -26.76 27.30 6.19
N ILE A 125 -26.84 25.97 6.02
CA ILE A 125 -27.45 25.06 7.00
C ILE A 125 -26.71 25.10 8.34
N GLU A 126 -25.38 25.08 8.34
CA GLU A 126 -24.62 25.17 9.60
C GLU A 126 -24.76 26.53 10.30
N ARG A 127 -24.84 27.64 9.54
CA ARG A 127 -25.17 28.96 10.12
C ARG A 127 -26.54 28.93 10.81
N LEU A 128 -27.57 28.41 10.15
CA LEU A 128 -28.92 28.30 10.72
C LEU A 128 -28.95 27.37 11.94
N ARG A 129 -28.20 26.26 11.92
CA ARG A 129 -28.04 25.38 13.09
C ARG A 129 -27.36 26.09 14.26
N ALA A 130 -26.36 26.95 14.00
CA ALA A 130 -25.71 27.75 15.03
C ALA A 130 -26.64 28.82 15.61
N GLU A 131 -27.41 29.53 14.78
CA GLU A 131 -28.39 30.52 15.21
C GLU A 131 -29.47 29.90 16.11
N LEU A 132 -30.03 28.75 15.73
CA LEU A 132 -31.01 28.02 16.54
C LEU A 132 -30.44 27.59 17.91
N ARG A 133 -29.21 27.08 17.95
CA ARG A 133 -28.51 26.76 19.22
C ARG A 133 -28.31 28.02 20.07
N GLY A 134 -27.95 29.13 19.44
CA GLY A 134 -27.79 30.44 20.09
C GLY A 134 -29.08 30.96 20.75
N MET A 135 -30.23 30.78 20.12
CA MET A 135 -31.54 31.15 20.69
C MET A 135 -31.88 30.32 21.93
N ILE A 136 -31.62 29.01 21.90
CA ILE A 136 -31.92 28.10 23.03
C ILE A 136 -30.98 28.31 24.22
N THR A 137 -29.73 28.73 23.97
CA THR A 137 -28.68 28.84 25.01
C THR A 137 -28.62 30.22 25.67
N LYS A 138 -29.46 31.17 25.25
CA LYS A 138 -29.50 32.52 25.81
C LYS A 138 -30.68 32.65 26.80
N PRO A 139 -30.46 32.59 28.13
CA PRO A 139 -31.49 32.98 29.09
C PRO A 139 -31.79 34.48 28.94
N GLU A 140 -33.06 34.85 29.19
CA GLU A 140 -33.47 36.25 29.41
C GLU A 140 -32.89 36.81 30.72
#